data_AF-A0A7K0BQT5-F1
#
_entry.id   AF-A0A7K0BQT5-F1
#
_cell.length_a   1.000
_cell.length_b   1.000
_cell.length_c   1.000
_cell.angle_alpha   90.00
_cell.angle_beta   90.00
_cell.angle_gamma   90.00
#
_symmetry.space_group_name_H-M   'P 1'
#
loop_
_entity.id
_entity.type
_entity.pdbx_description
1 polymer ?
#
loop_
_entity_poly.entity_id
_entity_poly.type
_entity_poly.pdbx_seq_one_letter_code
_entity_poly.pdbx_strand_id
1 'polypeptide(L)'
;MNAGVNARVNDPEAALAARVLDALLREDYGGVRARVGDLFGRPVRLCGPGFLAERAVDPAQGLRLADVFGAVRALAHPDDDVAAFERECREALAAIRLHEEIRPRTLARLAGLPRRGPGTFYDTLAAFTDHPVHPAGRCRLGLGRGDLERYAPEFAPSFELRWAAVPQEKITAVGARPLWWPEAPRAGHAMLPVHPLTAPLVREHLVPAPYLRVGPTLSMRTVAAAPFTHLKMPLPTSTLGLRNRRTIVPGTLPDGALAERLLRGVLEREPHLPVLLPDEQTWGHAGSPLLGYLIRRFPAALARAEVVPVAALLADDPAGGAVIERWDVAALFGEYLDALLAWNITLFRYGIALEAHQQNVSLVLDGGPLRLLVKDNDGALVDPGTLAETLGAEAPFEDHRMRTRDPEALARVFVTITLHLCAAAVAHGLAARALLPLRTGLAMIRERLDALLGPEDAFLRARTLDAPLLPTKAMVTAGTLVCKERTGAADINKHYGPPCPNYLQA
;
A
#
# COMPACT_ATOMS: atom_id res chain seq x y z
N MET A 1 -37.47 11.67 -2.40
CA MET A 1 -37.43 10.27 -2.87
C MET A 1 -36.36 10.14 -3.93
N ASN A 2 -35.13 9.82 -3.52
CA ASN A 2 -34.04 9.42 -4.42
C ASN A 2 -33.36 8.22 -3.75
N ALA A 3 -34.05 7.08 -3.84
CA ALA A 3 -33.50 5.77 -3.56
C ALA A 3 -32.95 5.26 -4.89
N GLY A 4 -31.64 5.42 -5.11
CA GLY A 4 -30.96 4.95 -6.31
C GLY A 4 -29.47 4.97 -6.05
N VAL A 5 -28.79 3.87 -6.40
CA VAL A 5 -27.35 3.62 -6.17
C VAL A 5 -26.99 3.12 -4.77
N ASN A 6 -27.66 2.06 -4.30
CA ASN A 6 -27.00 1.10 -3.39
C ASN A 6 -27.54 -0.32 -3.58
N ALA A 7 -27.75 -0.72 -4.85
CA ALA A 7 -27.75 -2.14 -5.16
C ALA A 7 -26.31 -2.60 -5.00
N ARG A 8 -25.97 -3.23 -3.87
CA ARG A 8 -24.82 -4.12 -3.81
C ARG A 8 -24.93 -5.00 -5.04
N VAL A 9 -23.98 -4.89 -5.97
CA VAL A 9 -23.91 -5.85 -7.06
C VAL A 9 -23.62 -7.18 -6.37
N ASN A 10 -24.66 -8.00 -6.22
CA ASN A 10 -24.61 -9.26 -5.50
C ASN A 10 -23.73 -10.31 -6.20
N ASP A 11 -23.15 -9.97 -7.36
CA ASP A 11 -22.19 -10.78 -8.08
C ASP A 11 -20.76 -10.21 -7.95
N PRO A 12 -19.88 -10.83 -7.14
CA PRO A 12 -18.50 -10.37 -6.98
C PRO A 12 -17.70 -10.42 -8.28
N GLU A 13 -18.08 -11.27 -9.25
CA GLU A 13 -17.43 -11.31 -10.55
C GLU A 13 -17.76 -10.06 -11.38
N ALA A 14 -19.01 -9.60 -11.35
CA ALA A 14 -19.42 -8.41 -12.07
C ALA A 14 -18.79 -7.14 -11.52
N ALA A 15 -18.73 -7.02 -10.19
CA ALA A 15 -18.04 -5.91 -9.54
C ALA A 15 -16.54 -5.90 -9.88
N LEU A 16 -15.87 -7.07 -9.87
CA LEU A 16 -14.46 -7.15 -10.25
C LEU A 16 -14.26 -6.83 -11.75
N ALA A 17 -15.10 -7.35 -12.64
CA ALA A 17 -14.99 -7.10 -14.08
C ALA A 17 -15.11 -5.59 -14.39
N ALA A 18 -16.08 -4.90 -13.77
CA ALA A 18 -16.21 -3.45 -13.90
C ALA A 18 -14.95 -2.72 -13.41
N ARG A 19 -14.42 -3.08 -12.22
CA ARG A 19 -13.19 -2.48 -11.69
C ARG A 19 -11.96 -2.72 -12.56
N VAL A 20 -11.84 -3.92 -13.14
CA VAL A 20 -10.74 -4.24 -14.06
C VAL A 20 -10.85 -3.40 -15.33
N LEU A 21 -12.05 -3.28 -15.91
CA LEU A 21 -12.26 -2.45 -17.09
C LEU A 21 -12.06 -0.96 -16.81
N ASP A 22 -12.49 -0.46 -15.64
CA ASP A 22 -12.20 0.91 -15.19
C ASP A 22 -10.69 1.18 -15.12
N ALA A 23 -9.91 0.23 -14.62
CA ALA A 23 -8.46 0.37 -14.57
C ALA A 23 -7.84 0.41 -15.98
N LEU A 24 -8.30 -0.44 -16.90
CA LEU A 24 -7.84 -0.43 -18.29
C LEU A 24 -8.22 0.87 -19.02
N LEU A 25 -9.43 1.38 -18.79
CA LEU A 25 -9.89 2.67 -19.32
C LEU A 25 -9.06 3.82 -18.75
N ARG A 26 -8.79 3.83 -17.44
CA ARG A 26 -7.96 4.86 -16.81
C ARG A 26 -6.54 4.86 -17.37
N GLU A 27 -5.96 3.69 -17.59
CA GLU A 27 -4.60 3.52 -18.14
C GLU A 27 -4.55 3.60 -19.69
N ASP A 28 -5.72 3.72 -20.35
CA ASP A 28 -5.91 3.70 -21.80
C ASP A 28 -5.17 2.55 -22.53
N TYR A 29 -5.22 1.36 -21.93
CA TYR A 29 -4.55 0.19 -22.48
C TYR A 29 -5.03 -0.12 -23.91
N GLY A 30 -4.11 -0.15 -24.87
CA GLY A 30 -4.43 -0.44 -26.27
C GLY A 30 -5.37 0.56 -26.93
N GLY A 31 -5.55 1.77 -26.38
CA GLY A 31 -6.52 2.76 -26.87
C GLY A 31 -7.97 2.39 -26.56
N VAL A 32 -8.21 1.62 -25.50
CA VAL A 32 -9.54 1.14 -25.11
C VAL A 32 -10.56 2.27 -24.89
N ARG A 33 -10.12 3.49 -24.51
CA ARG A 33 -11.03 4.64 -24.35
C ARG A 33 -11.81 4.95 -25.63
N ALA A 34 -11.16 4.85 -26.79
CA ALA A 34 -11.79 5.12 -28.09
C ALA A 34 -12.81 4.05 -28.50
N ARG A 35 -12.83 2.89 -27.83
CA ARG A 35 -13.63 1.71 -28.18
C ARG A 35 -14.66 1.34 -27.12
N VAL A 36 -14.80 2.14 -26.05
CA VAL A 36 -15.70 1.82 -24.93
C VAL A 36 -17.18 1.71 -25.33
N GLY A 37 -17.61 2.45 -26.37
CA GLY A 37 -18.99 2.39 -26.87
C GLY A 37 -19.38 1.07 -27.52
N ASP A 38 -18.41 0.31 -28.03
CA ASP A 38 -18.58 -1.03 -28.58
C ASP A 38 -17.29 -1.84 -28.33
N LEU A 39 -17.21 -2.45 -27.15
CA LEU A 39 -16.05 -3.23 -26.72
C LEU A 39 -16.09 -4.62 -27.38
N PHE A 40 -16.01 -4.63 -28.72
CA PHE A 40 -16.02 -5.81 -29.59
C PHE A 40 -17.33 -6.61 -29.54
N GLY A 41 -18.45 -5.94 -29.78
CA GLY A 41 -19.78 -6.56 -29.86
C GLY A 41 -20.56 -6.54 -28.55
N ARG A 42 -20.01 -5.95 -27.49
CA ARG A 42 -20.71 -5.73 -26.22
C ARG A 42 -20.63 -4.25 -25.82
N PRO A 43 -21.76 -3.51 -25.82
CA PRO A 43 -21.75 -2.10 -25.44
C PRO A 43 -21.44 -1.98 -23.94
N VAL A 44 -20.50 -1.11 -23.55
CA VAL A 44 -20.18 -0.86 -22.14
C VAL A 44 -20.98 0.35 -21.66
N ARG A 45 -21.73 0.18 -20.57
CA ARG A 45 -22.46 1.26 -19.94
C ARG A 45 -21.55 1.97 -18.96
N LEU A 46 -21.46 3.28 -19.09
CA LEU A 46 -20.73 4.15 -18.19
C LEU A 46 -21.71 4.97 -17.32
N CYS A 47 -21.40 5.15 -16.04
CA CYS A 47 -22.22 5.89 -15.09
C CYS A 47 -21.38 6.78 -14.17
N GLY A 48 -21.84 8.02 -13.93
CA GLY A 48 -21.28 8.98 -12.96
C GLY A 48 -19.76 9.21 -13.07
N PRO A 49 -19.16 10.08 -12.25
CA PRO A 49 -17.70 10.15 -12.13
C PRO A 49 -17.13 8.94 -11.36
N GLY A 50 -16.03 8.38 -11.86
CA GLY A 50 -15.29 7.30 -11.22
C GLY A 50 -14.11 7.81 -10.39
N PHE A 51 -13.53 6.96 -9.55
CA PHE A 51 -12.29 7.33 -8.86
C PHE A 51 -11.14 7.46 -9.88
N LEU A 52 -10.61 8.68 -10.01
CA LEU A 52 -9.60 9.07 -11.01
C LEU A 52 -10.05 8.91 -12.47
N ALA A 53 -11.36 8.99 -12.74
CA ALA A 53 -11.91 8.91 -14.10
C ALA A 53 -13.17 9.78 -14.25
N GLU A 54 -13.37 10.37 -15.42
CA GLU A 54 -14.59 11.14 -15.73
C GLU A 54 -15.85 10.27 -15.66
N ARG A 55 -15.71 8.99 -16.02
CA ARG A 55 -16.78 8.02 -16.01
C ARG A 55 -16.32 6.68 -15.47
N ALA A 56 -17.18 5.98 -14.74
CA ALA A 56 -16.97 4.60 -14.30
C ALA A 56 -17.84 3.62 -15.10
N VAL A 57 -17.41 2.37 -15.21
CA VAL A 57 -18.20 1.27 -15.74
C VAL A 57 -19.33 0.92 -14.78
N ASP A 58 -20.57 0.84 -15.28
CA ASP A 58 -21.74 0.47 -14.48
C ASP A 58 -21.66 -1.01 -14.08
N PRO A 59 -21.41 -1.33 -12.80
CA PRO A 59 -21.28 -2.72 -12.39
C PRO A 59 -22.64 -3.46 -12.43
N ALA A 60 -23.77 -2.72 -12.44
CA ALA A 60 -25.10 -3.31 -12.59
C ALA A 60 -25.37 -3.83 -14.01
N GLN A 61 -24.50 -3.52 -14.98
CA GLN A 61 -24.54 -4.13 -16.31
C GLN A 61 -24.29 -5.65 -16.26
N GLY A 62 -23.60 -6.15 -15.23
CA GLY A 62 -23.30 -7.59 -15.13
C GLY A 62 -22.27 -8.05 -16.15
N LEU A 63 -21.23 -7.24 -16.41
CA LEU A 63 -20.06 -7.68 -17.17
C LEU A 63 -19.39 -8.86 -16.45
N ARG A 64 -18.80 -9.79 -17.20
CA ARG A 64 -18.03 -10.90 -16.66
C ARG A 64 -16.56 -10.72 -16.98
N LEU A 65 -15.69 -11.40 -16.25
CA LEU A 65 -14.25 -11.35 -16.55
C LEU A 65 -13.96 -11.84 -17.98
N ALA A 66 -14.73 -12.80 -18.49
CA ALA A 66 -14.61 -13.28 -19.86
C ALA A 66 -14.79 -12.18 -20.91
N ASP A 67 -15.69 -11.21 -20.67
CA ASP A 67 -15.89 -10.06 -21.56
C ASP A 67 -14.66 -9.17 -21.60
N VAL A 68 -14.12 -8.86 -20.42
CA VAL A 68 -12.90 -8.04 -20.28
C VAL A 68 -11.70 -8.74 -20.91
N PHE A 69 -11.57 -10.06 -20.73
CA PHE A 69 -10.50 -10.85 -21.34
C PHE A 69 -10.62 -10.88 -22.86
N GLY A 70 -11.83 -11.00 -23.41
CA GLY A 70 -12.07 -10.90 -24.85
C GLY A 70 -11.57 -9.57 -25.41
N ALA A 71 -11.90 -8.46 -24.75
CA ALA A 71 -11.44 -7.14 -25.14
C ALA A 71 -9.92 -6.97 -25.04
N VAL A 72 -9.30 -7.43 -23.94
CA VAL A 72 -7.84 -7.37 -23.78
C VAL A 72 -7.14 -8.17 -24.87
N ARG A 73 -7.57 -9.40 -25.17
CA ARG A 73 -6.99 -10.22 -26.26
C ARG A 73 -7.10 -9.55 -27.63
N ALA A 74 -8.20 -8.84 -27.89
CA ALA A 74 -8.39 -8.14 -29.15
C ALA A 74 -7.53 -6.85 -29.27
N LEU A 75 -7.12 -6.28 -28.13
CA LEU A 75 -6.29 -5.07 -28.05
C LEU A 75 -4.80 -5.36 -27.86
N ALA A 76 -4.46 -6.55 -27.38
CA ALA A 76 -3.13 -6.87 -26.92
C ALA A 76 -2.09 -6.84 -28.03
N HIS A 77 -0.91 -6.33 -27.69
CA HIS A 77 0.27 -6.56 -28.50
C HIS A 77 0.76 -8.00 -28.30
N PRO A 78 1.42 -8.63 -29.29
CA PRO A 78 1.97 -9.99 -29.15
C PRO A 78 2.88 -10.20 -27.93
N ASP A 79 3.56 -9.15 -27.46
CA ASP A 79 4.48 -9.20 -26.30
C ASP A 79 3.79 -8.96 -24.95
N ASP A 80 2.47 -8.71 -24.92
CA ASP A 80 1.74 -8.53 -23.67
C ASP A 80 1.51 -9.87 -22.96
N ASP A 81 1.66 -9.86 -21.64
CA ASP A 81 1.43 -11.03 -20.80
C ASP A 81 -0.06 -11.13 -20.40
N VAL A 82 -0.91 -11.28 -21.42
CA VAL A 82 -2.35 -11.43 -21.25
C VAL A 82 -2.67 -12.63 -20.36
N ALA A 83 -1.92 -13.72 -20.50
CA ALA A 83 -2.11 -14.93 -19.69
C ALA A 83 -1.87 -14.66 -18.19
N ALA A 84 -0.83 -13.92 -17.82
CA ALA A 84 -0.61 -13.54 -16.43
C ALA A 84 -1.68 -12.59 -15.90
N PHE A 85 -2.10 -11.61 -16.70
CA PHE A 85 -3.18 -10.70 -16.33
C PHE A 85 -4.50 -11.44 -16.07
N GLU A 86 -4.89 -12.36 -16.94
CA GLU A 86 -6.10 -13.15 -16.74
C GLU A 86 -6.00 -14.06 -15.51
N ARG A 87 -4.84 -14.67 -15.27
CA ARG A 87 -4.60 -15.46 -14.06
C ARG A 87 -4.75 -14.60 -12.82
N GLU A 88 -4.13 -13.42 -12.79
CA GLU A 88 -4.23 -12.48 -11.68
C GLU A 88 -5.68 -12.07 -11.40
N CYS A 89 -6.48 -11.80 -12.44
CA CYS A 89 -7.91 -11.48 -12.29
C CYS A 89 -8.72 -12.67 -11.73
N ARG A 90 -8.45 -13.90 -12.20
CA ARG A 90 -9.13 -15.11 -11.68
C ARG A 90 -8.76 -15.39 -10.22
N GLU A 91 -7.49 -15.25 -9.86
CA GLU A 91 -7.02 -15.40 -8.48
C GLU A 91 -7.61 -14.32 -7.57
N ALA A 92 -7.71 -13.06 -8.04
CA ALA A 92 -8.40 -12.01 -7.31
C ALA A 92 -9.87 -12.34 -7.05
N LEU A 93 -10.60 -12.87 -8.05
CA LEU A 93 -11.98 -13.30 -7.87
C LEU A 93 -12.11 -14.42 -6.83
N ALA A 94 -11.21 -15.40 -6.89
CA ALA A 94 -11.17 -16.48 -5.90
C ALA A 94 -10.90 -15.94 -4.48
N ALA A 95 -9.99 -14.98 -4.34
CA ALA A 95 -9.70 -14.32 -3.07
C ALA A 95 -10.91 -13.51 -2.55
N ILE A 96 -11.62 -12.78 -3.42
CA ILE A 96 -12.84 -12.04 -3.04
C ILE A 96 -13.90 -13.00 -2.47
N ARG A 97 -14.18 -14.10 -3.17
CA ARG A 97 -15.15 -15.12 -2.72
C ARG A 97 -14.72 -15.76 -1.40
N LEU A 98 -13.43 -16.08 -1.26
CA LEU A 98 -12.88 -16.62 -0.01
C LEU A 98 -13.02 -15.61 1.14
N HIS A 99 -12.77 -14.33 0.89
CA HIS A 99 -12.94 -13.27 1.89
C HIS A 99 -14.40 -13.15 2.34
N GLU A 100 -15.37 -13.23 1.42
CA GLU A 100 -16.80 -13.25 1.75
C GLU A 100 -17.16 -14.46 2.63
N GLU A 101 -16.62 -15.64 2.32
CA GLU A 101 -16.81 -16.88 3.09
C GLU A 101 -16.31 -16.75 4.54
N ILE A 102 -15.10 -16.21 4.74
CA ILE A 102 -14.41 -16.25 6.04
C ILE A 102 -14.69 -15.04 6.93
N ARG A 103 -15.11 -13.90 6.35
CA ARG A 103 -15.24 -12.62 7.07
C ARG A 103 -16.05 -12.73 8.36
N PRO A 104 -17.25 -13.36 8.41
CA PRO A 104 -18.01 -13.46 9.66
C PRO A 104 -17.24 -14.16 10.78
N ARG A 105 -16.52 -15.25 10.44
CA ARG A 105 -15.72 -16.01 11.40
C ARG A 105 -14.50 -15.22 11.89
N THR A 106 -13.82 -14.52 10.99
CA THR A 106 -12.67 -13.67 11.36
C THR A 106 -13.12 -12.52 12.25
N LEU A 107 -14.21 -11.81 11.92
CA LEU A 107 -14.73 -10.72 12.76
C LEU A 107 -15.11 -11.22 14.16
N ALA A 108 -15.80 -12.36 14.27
CA ALA A 108 -16.13 -12.96 15.56
C ALA A 108 -14.88 -13.30 16.38
N ARG A 109 -13.82 -13.82 15.73
CA ARG A 109 -12.54 -14.09 16.39
C ARG A 109 -11.86 -12.81 16.89
N LEU A 110 -11.89 -11.75 16.08
CA LEU A 110 -11.28 -10.47 16.45
C LEU A 110 -12.00 -9.79 17.62
N ALA A 111 -13.31 -9.97 17.80
CA ALA A 111 -14.07 -9.31 18.86
C ALA A 111 -13.47 -9.49 20.28
N GLY A 112 -12.76 -10.58 20.54
CA GLY A 112 -12.08 -10.85 21.81
C GLY A 112 -10.60 -10.47 21.89
N LEU A 113 -10.01 -9.90 20.84
CA LEU A 113 -8.59 -9.56 20.79
C LEU A 113 -8.31 -8.09 21.16
N PRO A 114 -7.13 -7.78 21.71
CA PRO A 114 -6.76 -6.40 22.02
C PRO A 114 -6.59 -5.57 20.75
N ARG A 115 -7.11 -4.34 20.79
CA ARG A 115 -7.03 -3.34 19.70
C ARG A 115 -5.84 -2.38 19.83
N ARG A 116 -5.29 -2.25 21.04
CA ARG A 116 -4.25 -1.28 21.37
C ARG A 116 -2.86 -1.84 21.09
N GLY A 117 -1.93 -0.92 20.84
CA GLY A 117 -0.56 -1.24 20.45
C GLY A 117 -0.42 -1.53 18.95
N PRO A 118 0.81 -1.68 18.47
CA PRO A 118 1.11 -2.01 17.07
C PRO A 118 0.90 -3.52 16.81
N GLY A 119 -0.25 -4.07 17.21
CA GLY A 119 -0.63 -5.46 16.96
C GLY A 119 -1.15 -5.68 15.54
N THR A 120 -1.72 -6.87 15.28
CA THR A 120 -2.23 -7.24 13.95
C THR A 120 -3.75 -7.04 13.80
N PHE A 121 -4.44 -6.54 14.82
CA PHE A 121 -5.91 -6.42 14.81
C PHE A 121 -6.43 -5.65 13.59
N TYR A 122 -5.95 -4.42 13.41
CA TYR A 122 -6.38 -3.58 12.29
C TYR A 122 -5.77 -4.00 10.96
N ASP A 123 -4.60 -4.63 10.97
CA ASP A 123 -4.01 -5.25 9.77
C ASP A 123 -4.89 -6.39 9.22
N THR A 124 -5.45 -7.22 10.10
CA THR A 124 -6.42 -8.26 9.71
C THR A 124 -7.69 -7.65 9.12
N LEU A 125 -8.21 -6.56 9.71
CA LEU A 125 -9.39 -5.87 9.16
C LEU A 125 -9.10 -5.25 7.79
N ALA A 126 -7.95 -4.57 7.65
CA ALA A 126 -7.51 -3.99 6.39
C ALA A 126 -7.34 -5.03 5.27
N ALA A 127 -7.01 -6.28 5.60
CA ALA A 127 -6.86 -7.35 4.61
C ALA A 127 -8.15 -7.66 3.83
N PHE A 128 -9.31 -7.26 4.34
CA PHE A 128 -10.62 -7.39 3.66
C PHE A 128 -10.97 -6.22 2.75
N THR A 129 -10.13 -5.19 2.69
CA THR A 129 -10.33 -3.99 1.88
C THR A 129 -9.56 -4.09 0.56
N ASP A 130 -10.08 -3.41 -0.47
CA ASP A 130 -9.47 -3.38 -1.78
C ASP A 130 -8.44 -2.26 -1.91
N HIS A 131 -7.41 -2.48 -2.74
CA HIS A 131 -6.51 -1.41 -3.14
C HIS A 131 -7.30 -0.36 -3.97
N PRO A 132 -7.20 0.95 -3.66
CA PRO A 132 -8.04 1.97 -4.29
C PRO A 132 -8.00 2.01 -5.82
N VAL A 133 -6.81 1.78 -6.40
CA VAL A 133 -6.59 1.84 -7.85
C VAL A 133 -6.33 0.49 -8.52
N HIS A 134 -5.89 -0.53 -7.77
CA HIS A 134 -5.50 -1.81 -8.37
C HIS A 134 -6.66 -2.80 -8.25
N PRO A 135 -7.26 -3.24 -9.38
CA PRO A 135 -8.51 -4.00 -9.35
C PRO A 135 -8.33 -5.40 -8.75
N ALA A 136 -7.18 -6.03 -9.01
CA ALA A 136 -6.83 -7.35 -8.48
C ALA A 136 -6.03 -7.29 -7.16
N GLY A 137 -6.29 -6.28 -6.32
CA GLY A 137 -5.46 -5.99 -5.13
C GLY A 137 -5.38 -7.12 -4.09
N ARG A 138 -6.36 -8.03 -4.08
CA ARG A 138 -6.42 -9.19 -3.17
C ARG A 138 -5.67 -10.42 -3.68
N CYS A 139 -5.19 -10.38 -4.91
CA CYS A 139 -4.42 -11.47 -5.50
C CYS A 139 -3.05 -11.64 -4.82
N ARG A 140 -2.69 -12.89 -4.51
CA ARG A 140 -1.36 -13.27 -4.02
C ARG A 140 -0.81 -14.41 -4.87
N LEU A 141 -0.16 -14.03 -5.97
CA LEU A 141 0.33 -14.97 -6.98
C LEU A 141 1.28 -16.00 -6.35
N GLY A 142 1.04 -17.27 -6.66
CA GLY A 142 1.83 -18.41 -6.19
C GLY A 142 1.42 -18.96 -4.83
N LEU A 143 0.35 -18.46 -4.20
CA LEU A 143 -0.15 -18.97 -2.93
C LEU A 143 -1.50 -19.67 -3.10
N GLY A 144 -1.62 -20.91 -2.62
CA GLY A 144 -2.88 -21.64 -2.62
C GLY A 144 -3.75 -21.34 -1.39
N ARG A 145 -5.01 -21.79 -1.41
CA ARG A 145 -5.95 -21.62 -0.26
C ARG A 145 -5.36 -22.07 1.06
N GLY A 146 -4.71 -23.23 1.10
CA GLY A 146 -4.09 -23.75 2.33
C GLY A 146 -2.93 -22.89 2.85
N ASP A 147 -2.23 -22.17 1.97
CA ASP A 147 -1.19 -21.22 2.38
C ASP A 147 -1.80 -19.94 2.95
N LEU A 148 -2.87 -19.46 2.32
CA LEU A 148 -3.63 -18.30 2.81
C LEU A 148 -4.20 -18.57 4.21
N GLU A 149 -4.86 -19.72 4.41
CA GLU A 149 -5.43 -20.11 5.71
C GLU A 149 -4.40 -20.15 6.84
N ARG A 150 -3.16 -20.55 6.54
CA ARG A 150 -2.08 -20.66 7.53
C ARG A 150 -1.34 -19.35 7.80
N TYR A 151 -1.22 -18.48 6.80
CA TYR A 151 -0.23 -17.41 6.84
C TYR A 151 -0.77 -16.02 6.45
N ALA A 152 -1.98 -15.92 5.89
CA ALA A 152 -2.51 -14.64 5.44
C ALA A 152 -3.27 -13.89 6.55
N PRO A 153 -3.15 -12.54 6.61
CA PRO A 153 -3.71 -11.73 7.69
C PRO A 153 -5.23 -11.82 7.85
N GLU A 154 -6.01 -12.02 6.78
CA GLU A 154 -7.48 -12.14 6.81
C GLU A 154 -8.01 -13.37 7.57
N PHE A 155 -7.14 -14.34 7.89
CA PHE A 155 -7.47 -15.50 8.73
C PHE A 155 -7.10 -15.29 10.20
N ALA A 156 -6.46 -14.17 10.54
CA ALA A 156 -5.85 -13.89 11.84
C ALA A 156 -5.03 -15.09 12.39
N PRO A 157 -4.13 -15.72 11.61
CA PRO A 157 -3.42 -16.90 12.06
C PRO A 157 -2.31 -16.53 13.04
N SER A 158 -1.79 -17.54 13.73
CA SER A 158 -0.50 -17.43 14.42
C SER A 158 0.34 -18.68 14.19
N PHE A 159 1.58 -18.50 13.77
CA PHE A 159 2.46 -19.57 13.31
C PHE A 159 3.89 -19.34 13.79
N GLU A 160 4.72 -20.38 13.74
CA GLU A 160 6.13 -20.29 14.11
C GLU A 160 6.99 -20.01 12.87
N LEU A 161 7.99 -19.16 13.03
CA LEU A 161 8.96 -18.91 11.98
C LEU A 161 9.91 -20.11 11.80
N ARG A 162 10.42 -20.22 10.58
CA ARG A 162 11.60 -21.04 10.28
C ARG A 162 12.83 -20.15 10.38
N TRP A 163 13.99 -20.78 10.50
CA TRP A 163 15.26 -20.07 10.61
C TRP A 163 16.32 -20.71 9.73
N ALA A 164 17.19 -19.87 9.19
CA ALA A 164 18.35 -20.27 8.41
C ALA A 164 19.63 -19.96 9.18
N ALA A 165 20.54 -20.94 9.27
CA ALA A 165 21.89 -20.72 9.75
C ALA A 165 22.81 -20.49 8.55
N VAL A 166 23.34 -19.27 8.44
CA VAL A 166 24.21 -18.85 7.33
C VAL A 166 25.59 -18.49 7.87
N PRO A 167 26.70 -18.84 7.18
CA PRO A 167 28.04 -18.45 7.61
C PRO A 167 28.15 -16.94 7.84
N GLN A 168 28.76 -16.55 8.95
CA GLN A 168 28.82 -15.17 9.43
C GLN A 168 29.50 -14.24 8.42
N GLU A 169 30.50 -14.74 7.69
CA GLU A 169 31.23 -14.01 6.65
C GLU A 169 30.39 -13.67 5.42
N LYS A 170 29.22 -14.29 5.24
CA LYS A 170 28.27 -13.99 4.16
C LYS A 170 27.19 -13.00 4.58
N ILE A 171 27.14 -12.60 5.84
CA ILE A 171 26.09 -11.74 6.38
C ILE A 171 26.57 -10.29 6.45
N THR A 172 25.80 -9.41 5.82
CA THR A 172 25.84 -7.98 6.08
C THR A 172 24.68 -7.67 7.02
N ALA A 173 24.96 -7.07 8.17
CA ALA A 173 23.92 -6.69 9.13
C ALA A 173 24.31 -5.41 9.90
N VAL A 174 23.31 -4.61 10.24
CA VAL A 174 23.43 -3.37 11.00
C VAL A 174 22.40 -3.38 12.12
N GLY A 175 22.76 -2.79 13.27
CA GLY A 175 21.90 -2.66 14.44
C GLY A 175 21.91 -3.87 15.38
N ALA A 176 21.37 -3.68 16.58
CA ALA A 176 21.34 -4.72 17.60
C ALA A 176 20.14 -5.65 17.39
N ARG A 177 20.35 -6.97 17.43
CA ARG A 177 19.26 -7.94 17.39
C ARG A 177 18.57 -8.05 18.77
N PRO A 178 17.25 -8.29 18.83
CA PRO A 178 16.53 -8.50 20.09
C PRO A 178 17.06 -9.69 20.88
N LEU A 179 16.88 -9.66 22.21
CA LEU A 179 17.34 -10.74 23.10
C LEU A 179 16.72 -12.11 22.80
N TRP A 180 15.51 -12.12 22.24
CA TRP A 180 14.83 -13.34 21.83
C TRP A 180 15.37 -13.94 20.53
N TRP A 181 16.31 -13.29 19.83
CA TRP A 181 16.88 -13.80 18.59
C TRP A 181 17.62 -15.13 18.85
N PRO A 182 17.35 -16.20 18.08
CA PRO A 182 17.92 -17.50 18.37
C PRO A 182 19.44 -17.51 18.11
N GLU A 183 20.14 -18.29 18.92
CA GLU A 183 21.54 -18.61 18.70
C GLU A 183 21.70 -19.59 17.54
N ALA A 184 22.83 -19.50 16.83
CA ALA A 184 23.11 -20.42 15.75
C ALA A 184 23.57 -21.77 16.31
N PRO A 185 23.07 -22.92 15.78
CA PRO A 185 23.47 -24.24 16.25
C PRO A 185 24.92 -24.61 15.86
N ARG A 186 25.54 -23.83 14.97
CA ARG A 186 26.91 -24.04 14.49
C ARG A 186 27.74 -22.78 14.78
N ALA A 187 28.94 -22.99 15.29
CA ALA A 187 29.91 -21.91 15.45
C ALA A 187 30.20 -21.22 14.09
N GLY A 188 30.43 -19.91 14.12
CA GLY A 188 30.70 -19.12 12.91
C GLY A 188 29.48 -18.91 12.00
N HIS A 189 28.27 -19.26 12.42
CA HIS A 189 27.03 -18.96 11.69
C HIS A 189 26.18 -17.93 12.43
N ALA A 190 25.33 -17.22 11.70
CA ALA A 190 24.27 -16.41 12.28
C ALA A 190 22.90 -16.80 11.72
N MET A 191 21.89 -16.55 12.54
CA MET A 191 20.50 -16.91 12.28
C MET A 191 19.78 -15.79 11.51
N LEU A 192 19.13 -16.17 10.41
CA LEU A 192 18.21 -15.32 9.65
C LEU A 192 16.79 -15.88 9.74
N PRO A 193 15.76 -15.03 9.92
CA PRO A 193 14.38 -15.47 9.96
C PRO A 193 13.91 -15.84 8.55
N VAL A 194 13.12 -16.90 8.46
CA VAL A 194 12.60 -17.42 7.20
C VAL A 194 11.10 -17.64 7.36
N HIS A 195 10.31 -16.99 6.50
CA HIS A 195 8.88 -17.25 6.46
C HIS A 195 8.65 -18.73 6.08
N PRO A 196 7.69 -19.46 6.69
CA PRO A 196 7.45 -20.87 6.37
C PRO A 196 7.24 -21.16 4.88
N LEU A 197 6.61 -20.24 4.14
CA LEU A 197 6.46 -20.33 2.68
C LEU A 197 7.78 -20.15 1.89
N THR A 198 8.78 -19.49 2.46
CA THR A 198 10.12 -19.33 1.88
C THR A 198 11.01 -20.54 2.18
N ALA A 199 10.75 -21.26 3.27
CA ALA A 199 11.57 -22.36 3.75
C ALA A 199 11.86 -23.45 2.68
N PRO A 200 10.89 -23.89 1.84
CA PRO A 200 11.17 -24.85 0.77
C PRO A 200 12.20 -24.39 -0.27
N LEU A 201 12.49 -23.09 -0.37
CA LEU A 201 13.39 -22.49 -1.35
C LEU A 201 14.82 -22.26 -0.81
N VAL A 202 15.03 -22.47 0.50
CA VAL A 202 16.33 -22.25 1.17
C VAL A 202 16.70 -23.43 2.08
N ARG A 203 16.28 -24.65 1.70
CA ARG A 203 16.32 -25.85 2.55
C ARG A 203 17.73 -26.17 3.05
N GLU A 204 18.73 -25.89 2.24
CA GLU A 204 20.15 -26.09 2.53
C GLU A 204 20.65 -25.26 3.72
N HIS A 205 19.95 -24.17 4.06
CA HIS A 205 20.29 -23.29 5.18
C HIS A 205 19.44 -23.53 6.42
N LEU A 206 18.33 -24.27 6.32
CA LEU A 206 17.35 -24.35 7.41
C LEU A 206 17.87 -25.09 8.63
N VAL A 207 17.52 -24.56 9.80
CA VAL A 207 17.60 -25.31 11.06
C VAL A 207 16.34 -26.15 11.27
N PRO A 208 16.42 -27.31 11.96
CA PRO A 208 15.26 -28.19 12.13
C PRO A 208 14.12 -27.59 12.96
N ALA A 209 14.43 -26.95 14.08
CA ALA A 209 13.45 -26.45 15.03
C ALA A 209 12.83 -25.12 14.55
N PRO A 210 11.49 -25.03 14.41
CA PRO A 210 10.83 -23.74 14.28
C PRO A 210 10.92 -22.98 15.61
N TYR A 211 10.92 -21.65 15.55
CA TYR A 211 10.98 -20.82 16.74
C TYR A 211 10.38 -19.45 16.48
N LEU A 212 9.86 -18.84 17.53
CA LEU A 212 9.12 -17.58 17.58
C LEU A 212 7.73 -17.68 16.92
N ARG A 213 6.70 -17.69 17.78
CA ARG A 213 5.30 -17.58 17.39
C ARG A 213 5.00 -16.13 17.01
N VAL A 214 4.43 -15.91 15.83
CA VAL A 214 4.18 -14.57 15.27
C VAL A 214 2.77 -14.46 14.67
N GLY A 215 2.32 -13.24 14.41
CA GLY A 215 1.09 -12.95 13.65
C GLY A 215 1.41 -12.09 12.42
N PRO A 216 0.83 -12.37 11.23
CA PRO A 216 1.09 -11.59 10.03
C PRO A 216 0.37 -10.23 10.06
N THR A 217 1.08 -9.19 9.62
CA THR A 217 0.49 -7.86 9.33
C THR A 217 -0.08 -7.83 7.91
N LEU A 218 -0.61 -6.70 7.45
CA LEU A 218 -1.24 -6.57 6.14
C LEU A 218 -0.31 -6.94 4.97
N SER A 219 1.01 -6.79 5.12
CA SER A 219 1.97 -7.12 4.04
C SER A 219 2.22 -8.62 3.91
N MET A 220 1.75 -9.42 4.89
CA MET A 220 2.00 -10.86 5.08
C MET A 220 3.46 -11.21 5.38
N ARG A 221 4.41 -10.50 4.76
CA ARG A 221 5.85 -10.66 4.90
C ARG A 221 6.44 -9.93 6.12
N THR A 222 5.67 -9.04 6.72
CA THR A 222 5.96 -8.42 8.01
C THR A 222 5.08 -9.06 9.07
N VAL A 223 5.69 -9.49 10.18
CA VAL A 223 4.99 -10.18 11.27
C VAL A 223 5.20 -9.44 12.59
N ALA A 224 4.18 -9.41 13.44
CA ALA A 224 4.32 -8.98 14.82
C ALA A 224 5.07 -10.07 15.61
N ALA A 225 6.32 -9.77 15.97
CA ALA A 225 7.25 -10.69 16.64
C ALA A 225 7.28 -10.51 18.16
N ALA A 226 6.98 -9.30 18.64
CA ALA A 226 6.81 -8.94 20.05
C ALA A 226 5.87 -7.73 20.14
N PRO A 227 5.39 -7.33 21.34
CA PRO A 227 4.41 -6.24 21.49
C PRO A 227 4.76 -4.92 20.80
N PHE A 228 6.05 -4.58 20.71
CA PHE A 228 6.56 -3.36 20.06
C PHE A 228 7.61 -3.66 18.99
N THR A 229 7.62 -4.88 18.45
CA THR A 229 8.61 -5.27 17.44
C THR A 229 7.97 -6.04 16.32
N HIS A 230 8.12 -5.54 15.10
CA HIS A 230 7.78 -6.25 13.88
C HIS A 230 9.05 -6.75 13.19
N LEU A 231 8.89 -7.84 12.44
CA LEU A 231 9.95 -8.46 11.66
C LEU A 231 9.48 -8.61 10.21
N LYS A 232 10.14 -7.93 9.28
CA LYS A 232 9.92 -8.02 7.83
C LYS A 232 10.95 -8.99 7.26
N MET A 233 10.50 -9.95 6.45
CA MET A 233 11.36 -10.95 5.80
C MET A 233 10.85 -11.24 4.37
N PRO A 234 11.64 -11.88 3.51
CA PRO A 234 11.19 -12.28 2.17
C PRO A 234 10.02 -13.26 2.18
N LEU A 235 9.09 -13.06 1.24
CA LEU A 235 7.98 -13.96 0.96
C LEU A 235 7.92 -14.24 -0.55
N PRO A 236 7.80 -15.50 -1.02
CA PRO A 236 7.90 -15.86 -2.43
C PRO A 236 6.54 -15.72 -3.12
N THR A 237 5.99 -14.52 -3.10
CA THR A 237 4.72 -14.17 -3.76
C THR A 237 4.83 -12.82 -4.44
N SER A 238 3.92 -12.54 -5.36
CA SER A 238 3.71 -11.21 -5.94
C SER A 238 2.30 -10.73 -5.63
N THR A 239 2.16 -9.43 -5.37
CA THR A 239 0.87 -8.78 -5.08
C THR A 239 0.85 -7.40 -5.72
N LEU A 240 -0.31 -6.90 -6.16
CA LEU A 240 -0.40 -5.66 -6.94
C LEU A 240 0.45 -5.75 -8.23
N GLY A 241 0.27 -6.85 -8.97
CA GLY A 241 0.99 -7.15 -10.19
C GLY A 241 2.08 -8.21 -10.04
N LEU A 242 2.28 -9.01 -11.10
CA LEU A 242 3.26 -10.10 -11.18
C LEU A 242 4.70 -9.63 -10.92
N ARG A 243 5.04 -8.42 -11.38
CA ARG A 243 6.39 -7.84 -11.26
C ARG A 243 6.67 -7.28 -9.87
N ASN A 244 5.65 -7.11 -9.03
CA ASN A 244 5.78 -6.57 -7.67
C ASN A 244 6.00 -7.71 -6.64
N ARG A 245 7.24 -8.23 -6.62
CA ARG A 245 7.65 -9.37 -5.79
C ARG A 245 7.82 -8.98 -4.32
N ARG A 246 7.45 -9.88 -3.41
CA ARG A 246 7.53 -9.69 -1.95
C ARG A 246 8.82 -10.24 -1.33
N THR A 247 9.85 -10.44 -2.14
CA THR A 247 11.25 -10.61 -1.72
C THR A 247 11.85 -9.31 -1.18
N ILE A 248 13.04 -9.36 -0.60
CA ILE A 248 13.81 -8.15 -0.19
C ILE A 248 15.03 -8.07 -1.08
N VAL A 249 15.21 -6.98 -1.81
CA VAL A 249 16.47 -6.75 -2.54
C VAL A 249 17.50 -6.23 -1.50
N PRO A 250 18.64 -6.89 -1.31
CA PRO A 250 19.60 -6.52 -0.25
C PRO A 250 19.92 -5.02 -0.15
N GLY A 251 20.19 -4.35 -1.29
CA GLY A 251 20.52 -2.92 -1.33
C GLY A 251 19.40 -1.97 -0.89
N THR A 252 18.13 -2.42 -0.84
CA THR A 252 17.04 -1.55 -0.38
C THR A 252 16.99 -1.41 1.14
N LEU A 253 17.68 -2.27 1.89
CA LEU A 253 17.74 -2.21 3.36
C LEU A 253 18.53 -0.99 3.89
N PRO A 254 19.79 -0.73 3.45
CA PRO A 254 20.49 0.48 3.84
C PRO A 254 19.78 1.76 3.38
N ASP A 255 19.18 1.74 2.18
CA ASP A 255 18.41 2.87 1.64
C ASP A 255 17.16 3.16 2.46
N GLY A 256 16.40 2.14 2.85
CA GLY A 256 15.25 2.31 3.74
C GLY A 256 15.65 2.89 5.10
N ALA A 257 16.78 2.43 5.67
CA ALA A 257 17.32 2.99 6.91
C ALA A 257 17.79 4.44 6.75
N LEU A 258 18.40 4.80 5.62
CA LEU A 258 18.77 6.18 5.31
C LEU A 258 17.54 7.07 5.18
N ALA A 259 16.51 6.63 4.45
CA ALA A 259 15.26 7.37 4.29
C ALA A 259 14.63 7.68 5.66
N GLU A 260 14.55 6.71 6.57
CA GLU A 260 14.04 6.95 7.93
C GLU A 260 14.88 7.99 8.69
N ARG A 261 16.22 7.95 8.59
CA ARG A 261 17.08 8.97 9.25
C ARG A 261 16.84 10.37 8.70
N LEU A 262 16.66 10.52 7.39
CA LEU A 262 16.33 11.82 6.79
C LEU A 262 14.99 12.34 7.31
N LEU A 263 13.97 11.48 7.41
CA LEU A 263 12.67 11.85 7.98
C LEU A 263 12.76 12.24 9.45
N ARG A 264 13.62 11.56 10.25
CA ARG A 264 13.91 11.98 11.63
C ARG A 264 14.55 13.37 11.68
N GLY A 265 15.52 13.63 10.80
CA GLY A 265 16.14 14.96 10.70
C GLY A 265 15.13 16.06 10.37
N VAL A 266 14.15 15.80 9.50
CA VAL A 266 13.04 16.74 9.26
C VAL A 266 12.22 16.97 10.54
N LEU A 267 11.84 15.91 11.27
CA LEU A 267 11.08 16.05 12.51
C LEU A 267 11.84 16.75 13.64
N GLU A 268 13.17 16.63 13.67
CA GLU A 268 14.01 17.39 14.62
C GLU A 268 13.95 18.89 14.35
N ARG A 269 13.84 19.31 13.07
CA ARG A 269 13.63 20.72 12.69
C ARG A 269 12.19 21.17 12.83
N GLU A 270 11.24 20.25 12.65
CA GLU A 270 9.81 20.50 12.61
C GLU A 270 9.05 19.73 13.72
N PRO A 271 9.38 19.95 15.01
CA PRO A 271 8.89 19.10 16.12
C PRO A 271 7.39 19.24 16.40
N HIS A 272 6.73 20.23 15.79
CA HIS A 272 5.30 20.47 15.92
C HIS A 272 4.46 19.51 15.05
N LEU A 273 5.07 18.86 14.07
CA LEU A 273 4.36 17.95 13.18
C LEU A 273 3.91 16.69 13.92
N PRO A 274 2.65 16.27 13.77
CA PRO A 274 2.08 15.16 14.54
C PRO A 274 2.47 13.81 13.93
N VAL A 275 3.77 13.51 13.81
CA VAL A 275 4.27 12.30 13.15
C VAL A 275 5.17 11.50 14.08
N LEU A 276 5.01 10.18 14.04
CA LEU A 276 5.83 9.18 14.71
C LEU A 276 6.48 8.28 13.66
N LEU A 277 7.75 7.98 13.87
CA LEU A 277 8.52 7.06 13.04
C LEU A 277 8.98 5.87 13.89
N PRO A 278 8.67 4.62 13.51
CA PRO A 278 9.30 3.48 14.15
C PRO A 278 10.79 3.43 13.79
N ASP A 279 11.60 2.81 14.64
CA ASP A 279 13.01 2.52 14.36
C ASP A 279 13.11 1.33 13.39
N GLU A 280 13.67 1.57 12.21
CA GLU A 280 13.94 0.60 11.14
C GLU A 280 15.46 0.52 10.85
N GLN A 281 16.31 0.94 11.80
CA GLN A 281 17.76 0.97 11.64
C GLN A 281 18.44 -0.41 11.81
N THR A 282 17.67 -1.46 12.11
CA THR A 282 18.21 -2.82 12.31
C THR A 282 17.78 -3.76 11.19
N TRP A 283 18.74 -4.23 10.41
CA TRP A 283 18.50 -5.10 9.26
C TRP A 283 19.70 -6.02 9.00
N GLY A 284 19.49 -7.05 8.18
CA GLY A 284 20.58 -7.88 7.70
C GLY A 284 20.19 -8.77 6.54
N HIS A 285 21.17 -9.23 5.77
CA HIS A 285 20.97 -10.10 4.61
C HIS A 285 22.18 -10.99 4.34
N ALA A 286 21.96 -12.07 3.59
CA ALA A 286 23.01 -12.96 3.08
C ALA A 286 23.30 -12.76 1.58
N GLY A 287 23.01 -11.57 1.03
CA GLY A 287 23.20 -11.26 -0.39
C GLY A 287 22.18 -11.94 -1.32
N SER A 288 21.16 -12.59 -0.74
CA SER A 288 20.10 -13.28 -1.46
C SER A 288 18.76 -12.59 -1.24
N PRO A 289 17.89 -12.50 -2.27
CA PRO A 289 16.57 -11.90 -2.13
C PRO A 289 15.60 -12.70 -1.25
N LEU A 290 15.98 -13.93 -0.88
CA LEU A 290 15.21 -14.84 -0.03
C LEU A 290 15.73 -14.91 1.40
N LEU A 291 16.91 -14.34 1.69
CA LEU A 291 17.57 -14.39 2.98
C LEU A 291 17.95 -12.98 3.44
N GLY A 292 17.00 -12.31 4.08
CA GLY A 292 17.20 -11.01 4.70
C GLY A 292 16.10 -10.68 5.70
N TYR A 293 16.30 -9.62 6.47
CA TYR A 293 15.33 -9.16 7.44
C TYR A 293 15.47 -7.66 7.70
N LEU A 294 14.36 -7.06 8.12
CA LEU A 294 14.30 -5.75 8.75
C LEU A 294 13.54 -5.90 10.08
N ILE A 295 14.10 -5.35 11.15
CA ILE A 295 13.47 -5.26 12.46
C ILE A 295 12.94 -3.85 12.62
N ARG A 296 11.64 -3.75 12.87
CA ARG A 296 10.94 -2.49 13.11
C ARG A 296 10.55 -2.40 14.58
N ARG A 297 11.00 -1.36 15.28
CA ARG A 297 10.69 -1.12 16.70
C ARG A 297 9.79 0.09 16.87
N PHE A 298 8.74 -0.10 17.65
CA PHE A 298 7.75 0.93 17.91
C PHE A 298 8.03 1.63 19.25
N PRO A 299 7.74 2.94 19.36
CA PRO A 299 7.80 3.64 20.64
C PRO A 299 6.85 3.00 21.67
N ALA A 300 7.31 2.84 22.91
CA ALA A 300 6.51 2.27 23.99
C ALA A 300 5.22 3.06 24.29
N ALA A 301 5.20 4.36 23.96
CA ALA A 301 4.02 5.22 24.07
C ALA A 301 2.81 4.67 23.30
N LEU A 302 3.02 3.85 22.26
CA LEU A 302 1.93 3.24 21.49
C LEU A 302 1.17 2.16 22.26
N ALA A 303 1.62 1.73 23.44
CA ALA A 303 0.96 0.69 24.25
C ALA A 303 -0.52 0.98 24.54
N ARG A 304 -0.86 2.26 24.71
CA ARG A 304 -2.21 2.72 25.06
C ARG A 304 -3.01 3.21 23.84
N ALA A 305 -2.35 3.38 22.70
CA ALA A 305 -2.96 3.90 21.49
C ALA A 305 -3.58 2.78 20.65
N GLU A 306 -4.63 3.12 19.92
CA GLU A 306 -5.08 2.33 18.78
C GLU A 306 -4.29 2.77 17.55
N VAL A 307 -3.53 1.84 16.95
CA VAL A 307 -2.74 2.08 15.75
C VAL A 307 -3.53 1.56 14.55
N VAL A 308 -4.23 2.45 13.87
CA VAL A 308 -5.17 2.11 12.79
C VAL A 308 -4.55 2.44 11.45
N PRO A 309 -4.09 1.47 10.62
CA PRO A 309 -3.70 1.73 9.24
C PRO A 309 -4.81 2.46 8.49
N VAL A 310 -4.47 3.40 7.62
CA VAL A 310 -5.46 4.12 6.80
C VAL A 310 -6.29 3.12 5.99
N ALA A 311 -5.66 2.03 5.52
CA ALA A 311 -6.32 0.93 4.82
C ALA A 311 -7.41 0.22 5.67
N ALA A 312 -7.38 0.34 7.00
CA ALA A 312 -8.37 -0.27 7.88
C ALA A 312 -9.58 0.62 8.15
N LEU A 313 -9.53 1.94 7.88
CA LEU A 313 -10.56 2.90 8.30
C LEU A 313 -11.97 2.53 7.81
N LEU A 314 -12.06 1.97 6.61
CA LEU A 314 -13.32 1.61 5.95
C LEU A 314 -13.62 0.11 6.01
N ALA A 315 -12.76 -0.66 6.68
CA ALA A 315 -13.00 -2.08 6.94
C ALA A 315 -14.17 -2.24 7.94
N ASP A 316 -14.87 -3.36 7.87
CA ASP A 316 -15.95 -3.65 8.81
C ASP A 316 -15.39 -3.91 10.21
N ASP A 317 -15.97 -3.27 11.22
CA ASP A 317 -15.59 -3.45 12.62
C ASP A 317 -16.36 -4.62 13.25
N PRO A 318 -15.73 -5.45 14.11
CA PRO A 318 -16.44 -6.50 14.86
C PRO A 318 -17.61 -6.01 15.72
N ALA A 319 -17.62 -4.74 16.14
CA ALA A 319 -18.72 -4.11 16.86
C ALA A 319 -19.87 -3.61 15.95
N GLY A 320 -19.72 -3.75 14.62
CA GLY A 320 -20.64 -3.21 13.62
C GLY A 320 -20.15 -1.89 13.02
N GLY A 321 -20.62 -1.58 11.81
CA GLY A 321 -20.16 -0.42 11.04
C GLY A 321 -18.74 -0.58 10.47
N ALA A 322 -18.19 0.51 9.93
CA ALA A 322 -16.78 0.64 9.57
C ALA A 322 -15.94 1.09 10.79
N VAL A 323 -14.65 0.77 10.78
CA VAL A 323 -13.71 1.12 11.87
C VAL A 323 -13.74 2.61 12.22
N ILE A 324 -13.82 3.50 11.21
CA ILE A 324 -13.86 4.95 11.42
C ILE A 324 -15.10 5.43 12.19
N GLU A 325 -16.22 4.69 12.14
CA GLU A 325 -17.47 5.06 12.84
C GLU A 325 -17.38 4.94 14.37
N ARG A 326 -16.26 4.40 14.87
CA ARG A 326 -15.95 4.40 16.31
C ARG A 326 -15.59 5.79 16.85
N TRP A 327 -15.36 6.74 15.96
CA TRP A 327 -15.09 8.14 16.25
C TRP A 327 -16.07 9.03 15.48
N ASP A 328 -16.04 10.33 15.74
CA ASP A 328 -16.72 11.29 14.86
C ASP A 328 -16.04 11.27 13.48
N VAL A 329 -16.78 10.79 12.47
CA VAL A 329 -16.23 10.52 11.13
C VAL A 329 -15.69 11.79 10.47
N ALA A 330 -16.43 12.89 10.55
CA ALA A 330 -16.05 14.13 9.89
C ALA A 330 -14.86 14.79 10.60
N ALA A 331 -14.87 14.84 11.93
CA ALA A 331 -13.78 15.38 12.72
C ALA A 331 -12.50 14.56 12.56
N LEU A 332 -12.57 13.22 12.68
CA LEU A 332 -11.40 12.36 12.53
C LEU A 332 -10.81 12.44 11.12
N PHE A 333 -11.67 12.48 10.09
CA PHE A 333 -11.21 12.64 8.72
C PHE A 333 -10.53 14.00 8.52
N GLY A 334 -11.08 15.08 9.09
CA GLY A 334 -10.46 16.40 9.10
C GLY A 334 -9.08 16.41 9.75
N GLU A 335 -8.97 15.91 10.99
CA GLU A 335 -7.70 15.84 11.73
C GLU A 335 -6.65 14.98 10.99
N TYR A 336 -7.09 13.88 10.39
CA TYR A 336 -6.25 13.03 9.55
C TYR A 336 -5.70 13.78 8.34
N LEU A 337 -6.55 14.53 7.62
CA LEU A 337 -6.13 15.33 6.47
C LEU A 337 -5.16 16.43 6.88
N ASP A 338 -5.41 17.10 8.01
CA ASP A 338 -4.52 18.14 8.54
C ASP A 338 -3.11 17.57 8.80
N ALA A 339 -3.02 16.44 9.51
CA ALA A 339 -1.75 15.78 9.76
C ALA A 339 -1.07 15.25 8.48
N LEU A 340 -1.84 14.65 7.56
CA LEU A 340 -1.34 14.08 6.31
C LEU A 340 -0.74 15.16 5.41
N LEU A 341 -1.48 16.24 5.19
CA LEU A 341 -1.08 17.31 4.28
C LEU A 341 0.06 18.13 4.88
N ALA A 342 0.00 18.50 6.16
CA ALA A 342 1.08 19.23 6.82
C ALA A 342 2.41 18.48 6.73
N TRP A 343 2.41 17.16 6.98
CA TRP A 343 3.60 16.33 6.86
C TRP A 343 4.16 16.30 5.44
N ASN A 344 3.32 15.97 4.45
CA ASN A 344 3.80 15.75 3.09
C ASN A 344 4.15 17.05 2.37
N ILE A 345 3.49 18.17 2.67
CA ILE A 345 3.87 19.49 2.14
C ILE A 345 5.22 19.91 2.73
N THR A 346 5.42 19.71 4.04
CA THR A 346 6.70 19.97 4.68
C THR A 346 7.81 19.14 4.04
N LEU A 347 7.62 17.83 3.88
CA LEU A 347 8.58 16.99 3.19
C LEU A 347 8.89 17.47 1.76
N PHE A 348 7.87 17.90 1.02
CA PHE A 348 8.06 18.44 -0.32
C PHE A 348 8.99 19.67 -0.32
N ARG A 349 8.87 20.56 0.68
CA ARG A 349 9.77 21.71 0.87
C ARG A 349 11.21 21.29 1.16
N TYR A 350 11.41 20.16 1.82
CA TYR A 350 12.73 19.53 2.04
C TYR A 350 13.21 18.70 0.82
N GLY A 351 12.50 18.72 -0.30
CA GLY A 351 12.83 17.94 -1.49
C GLY A 351 12.51 16.46 -1.40
N ILE A 352 11.59 16.05 -0.50
CA ILE A 352 11.24 14.65 -0.26
C ILE A 352 9.77 14.40 -0.66
N ALA A 353 9.52 13.31 -1.38
CA ALA A 353 8.18 12.79 -1.61
C ALA A 353 8.12 11.29 -1.23
N LEU A 354 7.13 10.92 -0.41
CA LEU A 354 6.99 9.55 0.09
C LEU A 354 6.05 8.70 -0.76
N GLU A 355 6.45 7.47 -1.02
CA GLU A 355 5.55 6.43 -1.54
C GLU A 355 4.79 5.69 -0.39
N ALA A 356 4.44 6.41 0.67
CA ALA A 356 3.74 5.88 1.83
C ALA A 356 2.24 5.74 1.55
N HIS A 357 1.84 4.61 0.95
CA HIS A 357 0.43 4.29 0.70
C HIS A 357 -0.34 3.96 2.00
N GLN A 358 -1.66 3.73 1.90
CA GLN A 358 -2.57 3.57 3.05
C GLN A 358 -2.19 2.48 4.07
N GLN A 359 -1.39 1.49 3.67
CA GLN A 359 -0.87 0.45 4.57
C GLN A 359 0.34 0.95 5.38
N ASN A 360 1.10 1.88 4.83
CA ASN A 360 2.34 2.41 5.41
C ASN A 360 2.05 3.61 6.34
N VAL A 361 0.88 4.22 6.23
CA VAL A 361 0.40 5.28 7.14
C VAL A 361 -0.64 4.72 8.10
N SER A 362 -0.49 5.00 9.39
CA SER A 362 -1.46 4.63 10.43
C SER A 362 -1.82 5.84 11.30
N LEU A 363 -3.07 5.95 11.71
CA LEU A 363 -3.51 6.89 12.74
C LEU A 363 -3.14 6.31 14.11
N VAL A 364 -2.67 7.16 15.01
CA VAL A 364 -2.39 6.84 16.41
C VAL A 364 -3.39 7.58 17.27
N LEU A 365 -4.33 6.82 17.86
CA LEU A 365 -5.49 7.35 18.58
C LEU A 365 -5.45 6.89 20.04
N ASP A 366 -5.11 7.80 20.95
CA ASP A 366 -5.01 7.54 22.39
C ASP A 366 -5.80 8.54 23.26
N GLY A 367 -6.72 9.29 22.63
CA GLY A 367 -7.54 10.31 23.28
C GLY A 367 -6.89 11.69 23.35
N GLY A 368 -5.63 11.81 22.93
CA GLY A 368 -4.97 13.10 22.66
C GLY A 368 -5.07 13.50 21.18
N PRO A 369 -4.31 14.53 20.76
CA PRO A 369 -4.22 14.93 19.36
C PRO A 369 -3.79 13.77 18.46
N LEU A 370 -4.46 13.63 17.31
CA LEU A 370 -4.14 12.63 16.30
C LEU A 370 -2.68 12.75 15.88
N ARG A 371 -2.00 11.60 15.77
CA ARG A 371 -0.65 11.50 15.17
C ARG A 371 -0.64 10.46 14.06
N LEU A 372 0.23 10.64 13.08
CA LEU A 372 0.51 9.66 12.03
C LEU A 372 1.73 8.82 12.38
N LEU A 373 1.62 7.52 12.26
CA LEU A 373 2.74 6.60 12.26
C LEU A 373 3.08 6.21 10.83
N VAL A 374 4.27 6.61 10.35
CA VAL A 374 4.73 6.38 8.97
C VAL A 374 5.90 5.39 8.97
N LYS A 375 5.84 4.38 8.10
CA LYS A 375 6.80 3.25 8.04
C LYS A 375 7.05 2.78 6.61
N ASP A 376 8.03 1.91 6.39
CA ASP A 376 8.38 1.35 5.06
C ASP A 376 8.69 2.46 4.03
N ASN A 377 9.80 3.18 4.25
CA ASN A 377 10.21 4.36 3.46
C ASN A 377 11.20 4.02 2.32
N ASP A 378 11.32 2.74 1.93
CA ASP A 378 12.24 2.24 0.90
C ASP A 378 11.83 2.62 -0.55
N GLY A 379 10.69 3.31 -0.71
CA GLY A 379 10.21 3.86 -1.99
C GLY A 379 10.31 5.38 -2.12
N ALA A 380 10.85 6.09 -1.13
CA ALA A 380 10.94 7.55 -1.15
C ALA A 380 11.68 8.10 -2.38
N LEU A 381 11.28 9.29 -2.82
CA LEU A 381 11.94 10.03 -3.89
C LEU A 381 12.47 11.34 -3.30
N VAL A 382 13.75 11.64 -3.53
CA VAL A 382 14.47 12.73 -2.87
C VAL A 382 15.23 13.56 -3.90
N ASP A 383 15.16 14.88 -3.75
CA ASP A 383 16.06 15.84 -4.38
C ASP A 383 17.29 16.10 -3.50
N PRO A 384 18.48 15.58 -3.89
CA PRO A 384 19.67 15.77 -3.09
C PRO A 384 20.11 17.23 -2.95
N GLY A 385 19.82 18.08 -3.94
CA GLY A 385 20.19 19.50 -3.90
C GLY A 385 19.35 20.25 -2.87
N THR A 386 18.03 20.15 -3.00
CA THR A 386 17.11 20.76 -2.02
C THR A 386 17.32 20.19 -0.62
N LEU A 387 17.54 18.87 -0.48
CA LEU A 387 17.79 18.26 0.82
C LEU A 387 19.07 18.81 1.48
N ALA A 388 20.15 18.98 0.71
CA ALA A 388 21.40 19.54 1.22
C ALA A 388 21.21 21.01 1.66
N GLU A 389 20.50 21.81 0.88
CA GLU A 389 20.23 23.22 1.21
C GLU A 389 19.30 23.38 2.42
N THR A 390 18.25 22.55 2.50
CA THR A 390 17.19 22.70 3.51
C THR A 390 17.51 21.95 4.80
N LEU A 391 17.99 20.71 4.72
CA LEU A 391 18.27 19.85 5.89
C LEU A 391 19.77 19.82 6.25
N GLY A 392 20.67 20.21 5.36
CA GLY A 392 22.11 20.05 5.56
C GLY A 392 22.55 18.58 5.52
N ALA A 393 21.77 17.71 4.86
CA ALA A 393 21.98 16.28 4.83
C ALA A 393 22.22 15.79 3.39
N GLU A 394 23.02 14.73 3.28
CA GLU A 394 23.23 14.04 2.01
C GLU A 394 22.26 12.85 1.86
N ALA A 395 21.94 12.52 0.61
CA ALA A 395 21.10 11.37 0.25
C ALA A 395 21.86 10.37 -0.65
N PRO A 396 22.91 9.68 -0.15
CA PRO A 396 23.71 8.75 -0.95
C PRO A 396 23.00 7.39 -1.14
N PHE A 397 21.75 7.40 -1.63
CA PHE A 397 20.99 6.16 -1.89
C PHE A 397 21.69 5.28 -2.93
N GLU A 398 21.83 3.99 -2.63
CA GLU A 398 22.33 2.96 -3.54
C GLU A 398 21.40 2.84 -4.75
N ASP A 399 20.09 2.81 -4.50
CA ASP A 399 19.08 2.87 -5.54
C ASP A 399 18.96 4.30 -6.10
N HIS A 400 19.60 4.52 -7.25
CA HIS A 400 19.49 5.76 -8.01
C HIS A 400 18.04 6.18 -8.30
N ARG A 401 17.07 5.26 -8.30
CA ARG A 401 15.65 5.56 -8.54
C ARG A 401 14.97 6.26 -7.36
N MET A 402 15.63 6.34 -6.20
CA MET A 402 15.20 7.15 -5.05
C MET A 402 15.68 8.60 -5.14
N ARG A 403 16.47 8.95 -6.17
CA ARG A 403 17.01 10.31 -6.36
C ARG A 403 16.47 10.93 -7.63
N THR A 404 16.14 12.22 -7.57
CA THR A 404 15.72 13.01 -8.73
C THR A 404 16.15 14.47 -8.54
N ARG A 405 16.31 15.23 -9.63
CA ARG A 405 16.33 16.71 -9.57
C ARG A 405 15.14 17.32 -10.31
N ASP A 406 14.22 16.47 -10.76
CA ASP A 406 12.99 16.86 -11.44
C ASP A 406 11.90 17.13 -10.38
N PRO A 407 11.52 18.39 -10.11
CA PRO A 407 10.46 18.71 -9.18
C PRO A 407 9.09 18.18 -9.64
N GLU A 408 8.89 17.95 -10.95
CA GLU A 408 7.68 17.30 -11.45
C GLU A 408 7.60 15.85 -10.99
N ALA A 409 8.73 15.15 -10.87
CA ALA A 409 8.74 13.79 -10.36
C ALA A 409 8.29 13.72 -8.90
N LEU A 410 8.75 14.65 -8.07
CA LEU A 410 8.29 14.79 -6.69
C LEU A 410 6.80 15.12 -6.64
N ALA A 411 6.32 16.07 -7.46
CA ALA A 411 4.92 16.45 -7.51
C ALA A 411 4.03 15.30 -7.97
N ARG A 412 4.46 14.49 -8.94
CA ARG A 412 3.76 13.28 -9.36
C ARG A 412 3.61 12.28 -8.22
N VAL A 413 4.66 12.05 -7.42
CA VAL A 413 4.56 11.18 -6.23
C VAL A 413 3.60 11.78 -5.20
N PHE A 414 3.70 13.08 -4.90
CA PHE A 414 2.79 13.76 -3.98
C PHE A 414 1.33 13.61 -4.41
N VAL A 415 1.02 13.88 -5.68
CA VAL A 415 -0.35 13.78 -6.19
C VAL A 415 -0.83 12.33 -6.16
N THR A 416 -0.04 11.40 -6.72
CA THR A 416 -0.49 10.01 -6.88
C THR A 416 -0.55 9.24 -5.57
N ILE A 417 0.20 9.62 -4.55
CA ILE A 417 0.22 8.91 -3.25
C ILE A 417 -0.56 9.69 -2.20
N THR A 418 -0.16 10.92 -1.90
CA THR A 418 -0.76 11.73 -0.83
C THR A 418 -2.19 12.12 -1.19
N LEU A 419 -2.40 12.73 -2.36
CA LEU A 419 -3.74 13.21 -2.74
C LEU A 419 -4.66 12.09 -3.21
N HIS A 420 -4.21 11.23 -4.12
CA HIS A 420 -5.06 10.17 -4.66
C HIS A 420 -5.28 9.05 -3.65
N LEU A 421 -4.22 8.36 -3.23
CA LEU A 421 -4.35 7.13 -2.43
C LEU A 421 -4.65 7.41 -0.97
N CYS A 422 -4.07 8.42 -0.35
CA CYS A 422 -4.22 8.63 1.09
C CYS A 422 -5.39 9.58 1.42
N ALA A 423 -5.66 10.61 0.63
CA ALA A 423 -6.77 11.54 0.88
C ALA A 423 -8.06 11.18 0.11
N ALA A 424 -8.04 11.28 -1.21
CA ALA A 424 -9.25 11.19 -2.04
C ALA A 424 -9.88 9.79 -2.01
N ALA A 425 -9.08 8.71 -2.03
CA ALA A 425 -9.59 7.35 -1.91
C ALA A 425 -10.40 7.14 -0.61
N VAL A 426 -9.98 7.74 0.50
CA VAL A 426 -10.72 7.68 1.77
C VAL A 426 -12.03 8.46 1.65
N ALA A 427 -12.04 9.67 1.07
CA ALA A 427 -13.26 10.43 0.83
C ALA A 427 -14.27 9.68 -0.07
N HIS A 428 -13.79 9.05 -1.16
CA HIS A 428 -14.62 8.20 -2.02
C HIS A 428 -15.20 7.01 -1.26
N GLY A 429 -14.40 6.36 -0.42
CA GLY A 429 -14.85 5.23 0.38
C GLY A 429 -15.84 5.62 1.48
N LEU A 430 -15.67 6.79 2.12
CA LEU A 430 -16.66 7.35 3.05
C LEU A 430 -17.99 7.62 2.36
N ALA A 431 -17.97 8.19 1.16
CA ALA A 431 -19.17 8.43 0.36
C ALA A 431 -19.86 7.14 -0.06
N ALA A 432 -19.10 6.12 -0.48
CA ALA A 432 -19.64 4.81 -0.84
C ALA A 432 -20.33 4.11 0.34
N ARG A 433 -19.86 4.35 1.57
CA ARG A 433 -20.51 3.87 2.81
C ARG A 433 -21.60 4.80 3.35
N ALA A 434 -21.92 5.89 2.63
CA ALA A 434 -22.87 6.93 3.06
C ALA A 434 -22.52 7.59 4.42
N LEU A 435 -21.23 7.63 4.77
CA LEU A 435 -20.73 8.21 6.02
C LEU A 435 -20.40 9.70 5.90
N LEU A 436 -20.00 10.14 4.70
CA LEU A 436 -19.72 11.53 4.38
C LEU A 436 -20.01 11.78 2.90
N PRO A 437 -20.79 12.81 2.51
CA PRO A 437 -21.00 13.12 1.10
C PRO A 437 -19.67 13.38 0.38
N LEU A 438 -19.51 12.82 -0.83
CA LEU A 438 -18.25 12.95 -1.58
C LEU A 438 -17.84 14.41 -1.75
N ARG A 439 -18.78 15.28 -2.11
CA ARG A 439 -18.53 16.72 -2.27
C ARG A 439 -17.95 17.35 -1.00
N THR A 440 -18.48 16.99 0.16
CA THR A 440 -17.96 17.48 1.45
C THR A 440 -16.54 16.96 1.70
N GLY A 441 -16.29 15.67 1.48
CA GLY A 441 -14.95 15.11 1.63
C GLY A 441 -13.91 15.74 0.70
N LEU A 442 -14.26 15.99 -0.57
CA LEU A 442 -13.37 16.65 -1.53
C LEU A 442 -13.14 18.13 -1.19
N ALA A 443 -14.18 18.84 -0.72
CA ALA A 443 -14.05 20.22 -0.24
C ALA A 443 -13.10 20.29 0.97
N MET A 444 -13.22 19.37 1.93
CA MET A 444 -12.31 19.30 3.08
C MET A 444 -10.84 19.13 2.66
N ILE A 445 -10.58 18.28 1.64
CA ILE A 445 -9.22 18.10 1.10
C ILE A 445 -8.74 19.40 0.45
N ARG A 446 -9.56 20.02 -0.41
CA ARG A 446 -9.22 21.25 -1.13
C ARG A 446 -8.92 22.39 -0.16
N GLU A 447 -9.81 22.66 0.79
CA GLU A 447 -9.70 23.76 1.75
C GLU A 447 -8.45 23.63 2.62
N ARG A 448 -8.14 22.42 3.11
CA ARG A 448 -6.95 22.17 3.93
C ARG A 448 -5.66 22.27 3.13
N LEU A 449 -5.66 21.74 1.91
CA LEU A 449 -4.51 21.89 1.01
C LEU A 449 -4.27 23.37 0.69
N ASP A 450 -5.32 24.13 0.37
CA ASP A 450 -5.23 25.57 0.09
C ASP A 450 -4.72 26.36 1.30
N ALA A 451 -5.20 26.04 2.51
CA ALA A 451 -4.78 26.71 3.74
C ALA A 451 -3.32 26.46 4.12
N LEU A 452 -2.76 25.30 3.76
CA LEU A 452 -1.38 24.91 4.10
C LEU A 452 -0.34 25.37 3.06
N LEU A 453 -0.76 25.62 1.82
CA LEU A 453 0.13 26.07 0.75
C LEU A 453 0.33 27.59 0.82
N GLY A 454 1.56 28.02 1.14
CA GLY A 454 1.97 29.42 1.18
C GLY A 454 2.46 29.94 -0.19
N PRO A 455 2.84 31.22 -0.27
CA PRO A 455 3.42 31.82 -1.49
C PRO A 455 4.63 31.06 -2.04
N GLU A 456 5.47 30.52 -1.15
CA GLU A 456 6.63 29.68 -1.45
C GLU A 456 6.29 28.33 -2.09
N ASP A 457 5.05 27.86 -1.95
CA ASP A 457 4.60 26.57 -2.51
C ASP A 457 3.90 26.71 -3.87
N ALA A 458 4.11 27.83 -4.57
CA ALA A 458 3.46 28.14 -5.85
C ALA A 458 3.57 26.99 -6.88
N PHE A 459 4.72 26.29 -6.91
CA PHE A 459 4.90 25.13 -7.78
C PHE A 459 3.96 23.97 -7.42
N LEU A 460 3.91 23.59 -6.13
CA LEU A 460 3.06 22.49 -5.67
C LEU A 460 1.58 22.84 -5.85
N ARG A 461 1.20 24.09 -5.58
CA ARG A 461 -0.15 24.63 -5.83
C ARG A 461 -0.54 24.47 -7.31
N ALA A 462 0.35 24.89 -8.22
CA ALA A 462 0.14 24.80 -9.67
C ALA A 462 0.01 23.36 -10.18
N ARG A 463 0.53 22.36 -9.45
CA ARG A 463 0.43 20.93 -9.79
C ARG A 463 -0.68 20.19 -9.04
N THR A 464 -1.40 20.88 -8.16
CA THR A 464 -2.45 20.26 -7.32
C THR A 464 -3.79 20.98 -7.46
N LEU A 465 -3.93 22.21 -6.98
CA LEU A 465 -5.21 22.93 -6.95
C LEU A 465 -5.54 23.57 -8.30
N ASP A 466 -4.53 24.12 -8.96
CA ASP A 466 -4.74 24.93 -10.18
C ASP A 466 -4.63 24.09 -11.46
N ALA A 467 -4.02 22.90 -11.38
CA ALA A 467 -3.87 22.01 -12.52
C ALA A 467 -5.24 21.55 -13.05
N PRO A 468 -5.54 21.62 -14.35
CA PRO A 468 -6.80 21.11 -14.89
C PRO A 468 -6.90 19.58 -14.83
N LEU A 469 -5.74 18.91 -14.90
CA LEU A 469 -5.61 17.46 -14.90
C LEU A 469 -4.53 17.04 -13.88
N LEU A 470 -4.76 15.91 -13.21
CA LEU A 470 -3.85 15.33 -12.23
C LEU A 470 -3.20 14.04 -12.77
N PRO A 471 -1.89 13.83 -12.58
CA PRO A 471 -1.19 12.62 -13.02
C PRO A 471 -1.76 11.37 -12.34
N THR A 472 -1.90 10.28 -13.10
CA THR A 472 -2.32 8.98 -12.54
C THR A 472 -1.19 7.95 -12.61
N LYS A 473 -1.27 6.92 -11.77
CA LYS A 473 -0.34 5.78 -11.79
C LYS A 473 -0.94 4.64 -12.61
N ALA A 474 -0.14 4.09 -13.51
CA ALA A 474 -0.52 2.97 -14.34
C ALA A 474 0.00 1.66 -13.72
N MET A 475 -0.85 0.99 -12.94
CA MET A 475 -0.44 -0.16 -12.12
C MET A 475 -0.74 -1.50 -12.79
N VAL A 476 -1.84 -1.61 -13.55
CA VAL A 476 -2.21 -2.88 -14.20
C VAL A 476 -1.31 -3.15 -15.39
N THR A 477 -1.11 -2.14 -16.23
CA THR A 477 -0.22 -2.19 -17.39
C THR A 477 1.22 -2.42 -16.97
N ALA A 478 1.78 -1.61 -16.05
CA ALA A 478 3.17 -1.78 -15.61
C ALA A 478 3.40 -3.02 -14.72
N GLY A 479 2.41 -3.40 -13.90
CA GLY A 479 2.56 -4.45 -12.90
C GLY A 479 2.51 -5.86 -13.47
N THR A 480 1.68 -6.10 -14.49
CA THR A 480 1.46 -7.44 -15.06
C THR A 480 1.35 -7.43 -16.58
N LEU A 481 0.47 -6.61 -17.15
CA LEU A 481 -0.02 -6.81 -18.52
C LEU A 481 1.00 -6.46 -19.61
N VAL A 482 1.68 -5.32 -19.49
CA VAL A 482 2.62 -4.82 -20.51
C VAL A 482 4.05 -5.11 -20.10
N CYS A 483 4.89 -5.56 -21.04
CA CYS A 483 6.30 -5.83 -20.77
C CYS A 483 7.12 -4.56 -20.49
N LYS A 484 8.28 -4.72 -19.84
CA LYS A 484 9.12 -3.59 -19.40
C LYS A 484 9.67 -2.82 -20.61
N GLU A 485 9.99 -3.53 -21.67
CA GLU A 485 10.53 -3.04 -22.93
C GLU A 485 9.55 -2.08 -23.61
N ARG A 486 8.24 -2.36 -23.52
CA ARG A 486 7.18 -1.52 -24.07
C ARG A 486 6.79 -0.35 -23.16
N THR A 487 6.78 -0.56 -21.84
CA THR A 487 6.46 0.52 -20.90
C THR A 487 7.60 1.53 -20.73
N GLY A 488 8.85 1.13 -21.00
CA GLY A 488 10.04 1.94 -20.71
C GLY A 488 10.26 2.21 -19.21
N ALA A 489 9.49 1.56 -18.33
CA ALA A 489 9.47 1.88 -16.91
C ALA A 489 10.76 1.40 -16.21
N ALA A 490 11.56 2.34 -15.69
CA ALA A 490 12.69 2.02 -14.81
C ALA A 490 12.24 1.47 -13.44
N ASP A 491 11.09 1.94 -12.96
CA ASP A 491 10.38 1.49 -11.77
C ASP A 491 8.89 1.38 -12.09
N ILE A 492 8.32 0.18 -11.98
CA ILE A 492 6.88 -0.03 -12.21
C ILE A 492 6.01 0.76 -11.23
N ASN A 493 6.56 1.08 -10.05
CA ASN A 493 5.87 1.86 -9.04
C ASN A 493 5.90 3.37 -9.33
N LYS A 494 6.72 3.82 -10.27
CA LYS A 494 6.79 5.21 -10.73
C LYS A 494 6.46 5.31 -12.22
N HIS A 495 5.62 4.41 -12.72
CA HIS A 495 5.05 4.48 -14.06
C HIS A 495 3.70 5.18 -14.04
N TYR A 496 3.59 6.25 -14.84
CA TYR A 496 2.43 7.13 -14.85
C TYR A 496 1.62 6.92 -16.13
N GLY A 497 0.30 6.88 -15.98
CA GLY A 497 -0.65 6.75 -17.08
C GLY A 497 -1.17 8.12 -17.54
N PRO A 498 -2.15 8.12 -18.45
CA PRO A 498 -2.86 9.34 -18.84
C PRO A 498 -3.42 10.07 -17.60
N PRO A 499 -3.38 11.40 -17.56
CA PRO A 499 -3.87 12.13 -16.41
C PRO A 499 -5.41 12.04 -16.32
N CYS A 500 -5.95 12.35 -15.13
CA CYS A 500 -7.38 12.38 -14.84
C CYS A 500 -7.84 13.83 -14.58
N PRO A 501 -9.16 14.12 -14.66
CA PRO A 501 -9.68 15.42 -14.27
C PRO A 501 -9.32 15.77 -12.83
N ASN A 502 -9.06 17.05 -12.56
CA ASN A 502 -8.85 17.50 -11.21
C ASN A 502 -10.17 17.52 -10.42
N TYR A 503 -10.39 16.46 -9.64
CA TYR A 503 -11.57 16.30 -8.80
C TYR A 503 -11.67 17.32 -7.65
N LEU A 504 -10.62 18.11 -7.40
CA LEU A 504 -10.66 19.21 -6.41
C LEU A 504 -11.22 20.51 -7.00
N GLN A 505 -11.53 20.58 -8.30
CA GLN A 505 -12.09 21.77 -8.94
C GLN A 505 -13.64 21.80 -8.99
N ALA A 506 -14.33 20.72 -8.60
CA ALA A 506 -15.76 20.49 -8.80
C ALA A 506 -16.66 20.73 -7.57
#